data_AF-K1X1K9-F1
#
_entry.id   AF-K1X1K9-F1
#
_cell.length_a   1.000
_cell.length_b   1.000
_cell.length_c   1.000
_cell.angle_alpha   90.00
_cell.angle_beta   90.00
_cell.angle_gamma   90.00
#
_symmetry.space_group_name_H-M   'P 1'
#
loop_
_entity.id
_entity.type
_entity.pdbx_description
1 polymer ?
#
loop_
_entity_poly.entity_id
_entity_poly.type
_entity_poly.pdbx_seq_one_letter_code
_entity_poly.pdbx_strand_id
1 'polypeptide(L)'
;MSHPEEAMECFASSHESSRNAEEDVFSSQSPGTDKPNDEVPIGEYGGINSENEAGAAAQTATPDKIKVLVGALHTVFLLDRSRICSISPYFATIFASRATLQVVLPDIEPNLFQLVSDWLYTGRLSADAEDDLYLDQLVDVYLFGDLISCHTLKNYSMDLIQDNMYRHVRYGSGGIKLSLNQIRRIFSGTMCAEDAPIRKLVAALVSYRLIFGDTPERLEPIFEVPGFLKDFAAFQRSSLQVSSDKWYRPVTLRDDPRVRGYYDDGVAAKGFHACFFHVHELGEKCSSVSNYRTGSDGSGIDAAGEHEREEGFRVAAAVQ
;
A
#
# COMPACT_ATOMS: atom_id res chain seq x y z
N MET A 1 -22.87 -12.18 5.12
CA MET A 1 -22.67 -11.30 6.30
C MET A 1 -21.57 -11.95 7.11
N SER A 2 -20.33 -11.54 6.83
CA SER A 2 -19.13 -12.09 7.44
C SER A 2 -18.83 -11.27 8.70
N HIS A 3 -18.48 -11.94 9.80
CA HIS A 3 -18.23 -11.31 11.09
C HIS A 3 -16.90 -10.54 11.07
N PRO A 4 -16.82 -9.31 11.63
CA PRO A 4 -15.58 -8.53 11.70
C PRO A 4 -14.50 -9.14 12.63
N GLU A 5 -14.78 -10.23 13.35
CA GLU A 5 -13.81 -10.91 14.22
C GLU A 5 -12.82 -11.80 13.44
N GLU A 6 -13.21 -12.39 12.29
CA GLU A 6 -12.32 -13.28 11.51
C GLU A 6 -11.15 -12.53 10.84
N ALA A 7 -11.34 -11.26 10.47
CA ALA A 7 -10.25 -10.43 9.94
C ALA A 7 -9.19 -10.12 11.00
N MET A 8 -9.55 -10.15 12.29
CA MET A 8 -8.66 -9.85 13.40
C MET A 8 -7.83 -11.06 13.85
N GLU A 9 -8.33 -12.29 13.65
CA GLU A 9 -7.56 -13.51 13.91
C GLU A 9 -6.37 -13.68 12.96
N CYS A 10 -6.48 -13.24 11.70
CA CYS A 10 -5.33 -13.19 10.77
C CYS A 10 -4.21 -12.26 11.28
N PHE A 11 -4.57 -11.16 11.95
CA PHE A 11 -3.59 -10.22 12.55
C PHE A 11 -2.91 -10.80 13.79
N ALA A 12 -3.64 -11.53 14.64
CA ALA A 12 -3.07 -12.12 15.85
C ALA A 12 -2.20 -13.36 15.55
N SER A 13 -2.63 -14.22 14.61
CA SER A 13 -1.94 -15.49 14.32
C SER A 13 -0.60 -15.30 13.59
N SER A 14 -0.41 -14.21 12.84
CA SER A 14 0.81 -13.98 12.05
C SER A 14 1.99 -13.51 12.90
N HIS A 15 1.73 -12.86 14.05
CA HIS A 15 2.78 -12.35 14.93
C HIS A 15 3.36 -13.38 15.91
N GLU A 16 2.67 -14.49 16.19
CA GLU A 16 3.18 -15.55 17.08
C GLU A 16 4.18 -16.48 16.39
N SER A 17 4.12 -16.61 15.05
CA SER A 17 4.96 -17.58 14.33
C SER A 17 6.42 -17.14 14.10
N SER A 18 6.75 -15.85 14.31
CA SER A 18 8.12 -15.31 14.17
C SER A 18 8.92 -15.22 15.49
N ARG A 19 8.35 -15.65 16.63
CA ARG A 19 9.01 -15.48 17.96
C ARG A 19 9.80 -16.69 18.48
N ASN A 20 9.85 -17.83 17.77
CA ASN A 20 10.44 -19.07 18.30
C ASN A 20 11.81 -19.46 17.72
N ALA A 21 12.56 -18.52 17.16
CA ALA A 21 13.91 -18.83 16.65
C ALA A 21 14.86 -17.65 16.86
N GLU A 22 15.29 -17.43 18.11
CA GLU A 22 16.58 -16.78 18.47
C GLU A 22 16.64 -16.56 20.00
N GLU A 23 16.91 -17.62 20.75
CA GLU A 23 17.50 -17.49 22.09
C GLU A 23 18.63 -18.50 22.20
N ASP A 24 19.85 -18.09 21.80
CA ASP A 24 21.05 -18.62 22.43
C ASP A 24 22.29 -17.74 22.13
N VAL A 25 23.04 -17.48 23.21
CA VAL A 25 24.45 -17.02 23.25
C VAL A 25 24.76 -15.54 22.98
N PHE A 26 24.93 -14.72 24.04
CA PHE A 26 26.27 -14.32 24.55
C PHE A 26 26.16 -13.44 25.79
N SER A 27 26.84 -13.87 26.86
CA SER A 27 26.99 -13.16 28.12
C SER A 27 28.44 -12.72 28.26
N SER A 28 28.70 -11.42 28.43
CA SER A 28 29.99 -10.93 28.92
C SER A 28 29.85 -9.55 29.57
N GLN A 29 30.21 -9.48 30.85
CA GLN A 29 30.17 -8.33 31.74
C GLN A 29 31.44 -7.45 31.67
N SER A 30 31.30 -6.23 32.21
CA SER A 30 32.28 -5.39 32.94
C SER A 30 33.11 -4.37 32.14
N PRO A 31 33.69 -3.32 32.76
CA PRO A 31 33.34 -2.57 33.98
C PRO A 31 33.32 -1.03 33.78
N GLY A 32 32.84 -0.29 34.78
CA GLY A 32 32.65 1.16 34.76
C GLY A 32 33.89 2.03 35.05
N THR A 33 33.68 3.35 34.96
CA THR A 33 34.52 4.37 35.61
C THR A 33 33.68 5.59 36.00
N ASP A 34 33.83 5.97 37.27
CA ASP A 34 33.26 7.11 37.99
C ASP A 34 33.89 8.48 37.64
N LYS A 35 33.18 9.53 38.10
CA LYS A 35 33.60 10.89 38.56
C LYS A 35 33.28 12.08 37.63
N PRO A 36 33.28 13.32 38.14
CA PRO A 36 32.61 13.85 39.35
C PRO A 36 31.85 15.17 39.08
N ASN A 37 31.16 15.64 40.13
CA ASN A 37 30.40 16.89 40.27
C ASN A 37 31.14 18.17 39.82
N ASP A 38 30.37 19.11 39.28
CA ASP A 38 30.59 20.55 39.45
C ASP A 38 29.26 21.23 39.85
N GLU A 39 29.33 21.94 40.97
CA GLU A 39 28.29 22.77 41.58
C GLU A 39 28.25 24.18 40.95
N VAL A 40 27.31 25.00 41.46
CA VAL A 40 27.27 26.48 41.51
C VAL A 40 26.38 27.14 40.43
N PRO A 41 25.66 28.26 40.70
CA PRO A 41 25.00 28.77 41.91
C PRO A 41 23.50 29.08 41.73
N ILE A 42 22.85 29.18 42.89
CA ILE A 42 21.49 29.71 43.12
C ILE A 42 21.47 31.23 42.86
N GLY A 43 20.59 31.68 41.96
CA GLY A 43 20.25 33.09 41.78
C GLY A 43 18.77 33.32 42.05
N GLU A 44 18.47 33.87 43.23
CA GLU A 44 17.18 34.46 43.58
C GLU A 44 16.91 35.71 42.73
N TYR A 45 15.77 35.77 42.06
CA TYR A 45 15.11 37.05 41.74
C TYR A 45 13.60 36.90 41.87
N GLY A 46 13.06 37.57 42.87
CA GLY A 46 11.62 37.79 43.05
C GLY A 46 11.09 38.82 42.07
N GLY A 47 9.79 38.71 41.77
CA GLY A 47 9.07 39.63 40.90
C GLY A 47 7.62 39.19 40.75
N ILE A 48 6.82 39.49 41.78
CA ILE A 48 5.37 39.30 41.79
C ILE A 48 4.76 40.46 41.03
N ASN A 49 4.25 40.23 39.82
CA ASN A 49 3.32 41.15 39.16
C ASN A 49 2.04 40.36 38.85
N SER A 50 1.02 40.61 39.69
CA SER A 50 -0.34 40.19 39.42
C SER A 50 -1.02 41.29 38.61
N GLU A 51 -1.27 41.04 37.34
CA GLU A 51 -2.24 41.81 36.57
C GLU A 51 -3.21 40.84 35.90
N ASN A 52 -4.47 40.95 36.33
CA ASN A 52 -5.62 40.25 35.80
C ASN A 52 -5.89 40.73 34.38
N GLU A 53 -5.62 39.91 33.37
CA GLU A 53 -6.25 40.04 32.06
C GLU A 53 -7.07 38.78 31.78
N ALA A 54 -8.39 38.93 31.91
CA ALA A 54 -9.38 37.98 31.43
C ALA A 54 -9.46 38.05 29.89
N GLY A 55 -8.38 37.62 29.23
CA GLY A 55 -8.40 37.25 27.82
C GLY A 55 -8.81 35.79 27.73
N ALA A 56 -9.97 35.51 27.13
CA ALA A 56 -10.33 34.15 26.71
C ALA A 56 -9.32 33.69 25.66
N ALA A 57 -8.17 33.18 26.13
CA ALA A 57 -7.17 32.55 25.30
C ALA A 57 -7.86 31.34 24.67
N ALA A 58 -8.13 31.45 23.37
CA ALA A 58 -8.44 30.32 22.53
C ALA A 58 -7.28 29.34 22.71
N GLN A 59 -7.49 28.32 23.56
CA GLN A 59 -6.58 27.20 23.68
C GLN A 59 -6.53 26.59 22.29
N THR A 60 -5.47 26.91 21.55
CA THR A 60 -5.16 26.25 20.29
C THR A 60 -4.91 24.81 20.68
N ALA A 61 -5.94 23.96 20.46
CA ALA A 61 -5.86 22.55 20.71
C ALA A 61 -4.61 22.04 19.99
N THR A 62 -3.61 21.62 20.76
CA THR A 62 -2.38 21.07 20.20
C THR A 62 -2.78 19.93 19.28
N PRO A 63 -2.30 19.90 18.02
CA PRO A 63 -2.68 18.86 17.08
C PRO A 63 -2.40 17.49 17.71
N ASP A 64 -3.40 16.61 17.66
CA ASP A 64 -3.33 15.25 18.22
C ASP A 64 -2.34 14.42 17.38
N LYS A 65 -1.07 14.48 17.77
CA LYS A 65 0.05 13.84 17.08
C LYS A 65 0.42 12.52 17.76
N ILE A 66 0.70 11.50 16.96
CA ILE A 66 1.24 10.21 17.39
C ILE A 66 2.70 10.05 16.96
N LYS A 67 3.44 9.17 17.64
CA LYS A 67 4.80 8.76 17.29
C LYS A 67 4.80 7.41 16.61
N VAL A 68 5.39 7.31 15.43
CA VAL A 68 5.65 6.02 14.77
C VAL A 68 7.16 5.80 14.74
N LEU A 69 7.63 4.74 15.40
CA LEU A 69 9.03 4.34 15.37
C LEU A 69 9.23 3.31 14.25
N VAL A 70 10.10 3.60 13.29
CA VAL A 70 10.26 2.79 12.08
C VAL A 70 11.68 2.26 11.95
N GLY A 71 11.80 1.00 11.54
CA GLY A 71 13.05 0.32 11.27
C GLY A 71 13.85 -0.04 12.53
N ALA A 72 14.97 -0.75 12.33
CA ALA A 72 15.85 -1.21 13.40
C ALA A 72 16.45 -0.08 14.26
N LEU A 73 16.58 1.12 13.69
CA LEU A 73 17.10 2.30 14.39
C LEU A 73 16.01 3.17 15.03
N HIS A 74 14.74 2.74 14.95
CA HIS A 74 13.60 3.47 15.51
C HIS A 74 13.52 4.94 15.06
N THR A 75 13.67 5.19 13.76
CA THR A 75 13.46 6.53 13.19
C THR A 75 12.06 7.02 13.55
N VAL A 76 11.98 8.22 14.15
CA VAL A 76 10.74 8.76 14.71
C VAL A 76 9.99 9.58 13.67
N PHE A 77 8.74 9.22 13.41
CA PHE A 77 7.81 9.98 12.58
C PHE A 77 6.66 10.53 13.43
N LEU A 78 6.27 11.78 13.18
CA LEU A 78 5.15 12.45 13.85
C LEU A 78 3.99 12.63 12.88
N LEU A 79 2.87 11.96 13.14
CA LEU A 79 1.69 11.97 12.27
C LEU A 79 0.46 12.52 12.98
N ASP A 80 -0.45 13.16 12.22
CA ASP A 80 -1.78 13.49 12.73
C ASP A 80 -2.60 12.22 12.93
N ARG A 81 -3.03 11.99 14.18
CA ARG A 81 -3.80 10.80 14.58
C ARG A 81 -5.07 10.66 13.76
N SER A 82 -5.84 11.74 13.63
CA SER A 82 -7.10 11.75 12.88
C SER A 82 -6.87 11.34 11.43
N ARG A 83 -5.81 11.87 10.80
CA ARG A 83 -5.51 11.62 9.40
C ARG A 83 -5.14 10.16 9.15
N ILE A 84 -4.19 9.60 9.90
CA ILE A 84 -3.79 8.21 9.67
C ILE A 84 -4.89 7.21 10.06
N CYS A 85 -5.63 7.47 11.15
CA CYS A 85 -6.72 6.60 11.57
C CYS A 85 -7.91 6.64 10.60
N SER A 86 -8.11 7.75 9.88
CA SER A 86 -9.20 7.85 8.88
C SER A 86 -9.01 6.92 7.68
N ILE A 87 -7.77 6.54 7.35
CA ILE A 87 -7.46 5.73 6.17
C ILE A 87 -6.97 4.31 6.51
N SER A 88 -6.69 4.02 7.77
CA SER A 88 -6.09 2.77 8.22
C SER A 88 -6.81 2.23 9.46
N PRO A 89 -7.65 1.18 9.29
CA PRO A 89 -8.26 0.47 10.41
C PRO A 89 -7.24 -0.09 11.40
N TYR A 90 -6.05 -0.48 10.92
CA TYR A 90 -4.94 -0.92 11.75
C TYR A 90 -4.53 0.15 12.77
N PHE A 91 -4.23 1.37 12.30
CA PHE A 91 -3.86 2.46 13.19
C PHE A 91 -5.05 2.94 14.04
N ALA A 92 -6.27 2.96 13.49
CA ALA A 92 -7.47 3.29 14.26
C ALA A 92 -7.67 2.36 15.46
N THR A 93 -7.38 1.07 15.29
CA THR A 93 -7.47 0.06 16.35
C THR A 93 -6.39 0.27 17.41
N ILE A 94 -5.13 0.44 17.01
CA ILE A 94 -4.00 0.69 17.94
C ILE A 94 -4.22 1.97 18.74
N PHE A 95 -4.73 3.01 18.08
CA PHE A 95 -5.03 4.30 18.66
C PHE A 95 -6.51 4.46 19.00
N ALA A 96 -7.22 3.39 19.35
CA ALA A 96 -8.56 3.51 19.91
C ALA A 96 -8.51 4.13 21.32
N SER A 97 -7.48 3.80 22.10
CA SER A 97 -7.23 4.38 23.42
C SER A 97 -6.47 5.70 23.31
N ARG A 98 -6.97 6.76 23.96
CA ARG A 98 -6.27 8.07 24.03
C ARG A 98 -4.89 7.99 24.67
N ALA A 99 -4.64 6.99 25.52
CA ALA A 99 -3.35 6.82 26.20
C ALA A 99 -2.24 6.29 25.28
N THR A 100 -2.59 5.57 24.21
CA THR A 100 -1.62 5.09 23.24
C THR A 100 -1.25 6.24 22.31
N LEU A 101 0.01 6.68 22.38
CA LEU A 101 0.54 7.75 21.54
C LEU A 101 1.71 7.28 20.67
N GLN A 102 2.00 5.98 20.67
CA GLN A 102 3.17 5.43 20.00
C GLN A 102 2.91 4.03 19.44
N VAL A 103 3.51 3.73 18.29
CA VAL A 103 3.56 2.40 17.66
C VAL A 103 4.94 2.17 17.06
N VAL A 104 5.38 0.90 17.03
CA VAL A 104 6.69 0.48 16.51
C VAL A 104 6.50 -0.43 15.30
N LEU A 105 7.21 -0.16 14.22
CA LEU A 105 7.21 -0.89 12.96
C LEU A 105 8.67 -1.30 12.63
N PRO A 106 9.19 -2.37 13.27
CA PRO A 106 10.61 -2.71 13.19
C PRO A 106 11.04 -3.20 11.80
N ASP A 107 10.14 -3.87 11.08
CA ASP A 107 10.41 -4.51 9.78
C ASP A 107 10.18 -3.58 8.58
N ILE A 108 9.84 -2.31 8.83
CA ILE A 108 9.57 -1.32 7.79
C ILE A 108 10.78 -0.41 7.63
N GLU A 109 11.23 -0.26 6.39
CA GLU A 109 12.30 0.66 6.05
C GLU A 109 11.86 2.12 6.23
N PRO A 110 12.65 2.98 6.92
CA PRO A 110 12.30 4.40 7.12
C PRO A 110 12.00 5.16 5.82
N ASN A 111 12.72 4.86 4.73
CA ASN A 111 12.50 5.50 3.43
C ASN A 111 11.14 5.14 2.82
N LEU A 112 10.69 3.90 2.98
CA LEU A 112 9.36 3.47 2.53
C LEU A 112 8.27 4.18 3.35
N PHE A 113 8.46 4.26 4.67
CA PHE A 113 7.50 4.93 5.53
C PHE A 113 7.44 6.45 5.28
N GLN A 114 8.59 7.09 5.02
CA GLN A 114 8.65 8.50 4.61
C GLN A 114 7.84 8.72 3.33
N LEU A 115 8.04 7.89 2.30
CA LEU A 115 7.29 7.97 1.05
C LEU A 115 5.77 7.86 1.26
N VAL A 116 5.33 6.94 2.14
CA VAL A 116 3.89 6.78 2.44
C VAL A 116 3.36 7.91 3.32
N SER A 117 4.16 8.44 4.23
CA SER A 117 3.83 9.64 5.00
C SER A 117 3.65 10.83 4.08
N ASP A 118 4.54 11.04 3.11
CA ASP A 118 4.41 12.14 2.16
C ASP A 118 3.17 11.98 1.28
N TRP A 119 2.87 10.74 0.84
CA TRP A 119 1.60 10.45 0.16
C TRP A 119 0.39 10.72 1.06
N LEU A 120 0.44 10.39 2.35
CA LEU A 120 -0.65 10.67 3.29
C LEU A 120 -0.99 12.16 3.28
N TYR A 121 0.02 13.04 3.23
CA TYR A 121 -0.16 14.50 3.25
C TYR A 121 -0.47 15.11 1.89
N THR A 122 0.14 14.62 0.83
CA THR A 122 0.09 15.23 -0.52
C THR A 122 -0.88 14.53 -1.49
N GLY A 123 -1.28 13.29 -1.18
CA GLY A 123 -2.03 12.42 -2.09
C GLY A 123 -1.19 11.87 -3.25
N ARG A 124 0.13 12.08 -3.26
CA ARG A 124 1.03 11.65 -4.36
C ARG A 124 2.23 10.89 -3.82
N LEU A 125 2.58 9.80 -4.48
CA LEU A 125 3.84 9.09 -4.23
C LEU A 125 4.90 9.69 -5.18
N SER A 126 5.91 10.35 -4.62
CA SER A 126 7.04 10.93 -5.37
C SER A 126 8.33 10.56 -4.63
N ALA A 127 9.29 9.94 -5.30
CA ALA A 127 10.61 9.67 -4.70
C ALA A 127 11.45 10.96 -4.62
N ASP A 128 11.31 11.83 -5.62
CA ASP A 128 11.83 13.19 -5.72
C ASP A 128 11.11 13.87 -6.91
N ALA A 129 11.35 15.16 -7.19
CA ALA A 129 10.60 15.91 -8.21
C ALA A 129 10.79 15.42 -9.66
N GLU A 130 11.79 14.58 -9.94
CA GLU A 130 12.14 14.16 -11.31
C GLU A 130 12.14 12.63 -11.53
N ASP A 131 12.09 11.80 -10.48
CA ASP A 131 12.22 10.34 -10.62
C ASP A 131 10.88 9.61 -10.40
N ASP A 132 10.45 8.91 -11.46
CA ASP A 132 9.37 7.92 -11.39
C ASP A 132 9.75 6.78 -10.42
N LEU A 133 8.79 6.32 -9.63
CA LEU A 133 9.01 5.16 -8.76
C LEU A 133 9.26 3.89 -9.56
N TYR A 134 10.28 3.13 -9.12
CA TYR A 134 10.57 1.82 -9.66
C TYR A 134 9.50 0.81 -9.24
N LEU A 135 9.28 -0.21 -10.08
CA LEU A 135 8.31 -1.27 -9.80
C LEU A 135 8.54 -1.96 -8.45
N ASP A 136 9.81 -2.09 -8.02
CA ASP A 136 10.15 -2.64 -6.71
C ASP A 136 9.57 -1.83 -5.56
N GLN A 137 9.74 -0.51 -5.60
CA GLN A 137 9.21 0.40 -4.58
C GLN A 137 7.68 0.40 -4.59
N LEU A 138 7.05 0.36 -5.77
CA LEU A 138 5.59 0.32 -5.88
C LEU A 138 5.00 -0.97 -5.27
N VAL A 139 5.68 -2.11 -5.44
CA VAL A 139 5.32 -3.36 -4.75
C VAL A 139 5.46 -3.21 -3.24
N ASP A 140 6.53 -2.59 -2.75
CA ASP A 140 6.73 -2.38 -1.32
C ASP A 140 5.68 -1.45 -0.71
N VAL A 141 5.28 -0.39 -1.41
CA VAL A 141 4.17 0.48 -0.99
C VAL A 141 2.85 -0.28 -0.96
N TYR A 142 2.59 -1.14 -1.94
CA TYR A 142 1.38 -1.98 -1.93
C TYR A 142 1.37 -2.90 -0.70
N LEU A 143 2.48 -3.59 -0.43
CA LEU A 143 2.59 -4.51 0.71
C LEU A 143 2.47 -3.76 2.05
N PHE A 144 3.02 -2.55 2.14
CA PHE A 144 2.81 -1.70 3.30
C PHE A 144 1.33 -1.32 3.47
N GLY A 145 0.66 -0.95 2.38
CA GLY A 145 -0.79 -0.69 2.39
C GLY A 145 -1.60 -1.90 2.83
N ASP A 146 -1.18 -3.11 2.47
CA ASP A 146 -1.78 -4.36 2.94
C ASP A 146 -1.57 -4.58 4.45
N LEU A 147 -0.34 -4.38 4.94
CA LEU A 147 0.02 -4.48 6.35
C LEU A 147 -0.84 -3.56 7.23
N ILE A 148 -1.04 -2.31 6.81
CA ILE A 148 -1.82 -1.32 7.58
C ILE A 148 -3.32 -1.31 7.22
N SER A 149 -3.79 -2.28 6.45
CA SER A 149 -5.17 -2.37 5.95
C SER A 149 -5.70 -1.10 5.27
N CYS A 150 -4.84 -0.38 4.54
CA CYS A 150 -5.22 0.83 3.83
C CYS A 150 -5.61 0.51 2.38
N HIS A 151 -6.90 0.30 2.12
CA HIS A 151 -7.42 -0.01 0.78
C HIS A 151 -7.09 1.09 -0.24
N THR A 152 -7.21 2.36 0.16
CA THR A 152 -6.88 3.51 -0.69
C THR A 152 -5.43 3.46 -1.17
N LEU A 153 -4.49 3.15 -0.27
CA LEU A 153 -3.08 3.01 -0.63
C LEU A 153 -2.84 1.80 -1.53
N LYS A 154 -3.45 0.64 -1.23
CA LYS A 154 -3.37 -0.57 -2.07
C LYS A 154 -3.83 -0.28 -3.50
N ASN A 155 -4.99 0.36 -3.66
CA ASN A 155 -5.57 0.68 -4.96
C ASN A 155 -4.71 1.71 -5.71
N TYR A 156 -4.23 2.75 -5.01
CA TYR A 156 -3.35 3.76 -5.59
C TYR A 156 -2.04 3.16 -6.09
N SER A 157 -1.38 2.32 -5.27
CA SER A 157 -0.17 1.59 -5.67
C SER A 157 -0.45 0.63 -6.83
N MET A 158 -1.59 -0.07 -6.83
CA MET A 158 -1.98 -0.96 -7.93
C MET A 158 -2.06 -0.20 -9.25
N ASP A 159 -2.66 0.99 -9.25
CA ASP A 159 -2.74 1.83 -10.44
C ASP A 159 -1.35 2.22 -10.94
N LEU A 160 -0.44 2.61 -10.04
CA LEU A 160 0.93 2.93 -10.43
C LEU A 160 1.69 1.72 -10.96
N ILE A 161 1.52 0.53 -10.38
CA ILE A 161 2.12 -0.73 -10.86
C ILE A 161 1.64 -1.01 -12.29
N GLN A 162 0.33 -0.94 -12.54
CA GLN A 162 -0.23 -1.15 -13.87
C GLN A 162 0.23 -0.08 -14.87
N ASP A 163 0.33 1.19 -14.46
CA ASP A 163 0.84 2.29 -15.30
C ASP A 163 2.30 2.07 -15.69
N ASN A 164 3.14 1.74 -14.71
CA ASN A 164 4.56 1.45 -14.92
C ASN A 164 4.72 0.29 -15.92
N MET A 165 4.00 -0.81 -15.71
CA MET A 165 4.04 -1.96 -16.63
C MET A 165 3.50 -1.64 -18.02
N TYR A 166 2.40 -0.87 -18.12
CA TYR A 166 1.77 -0.54 -19.39
C TYR A 166 2.64 0.37 -20.27
N ARG A 167 3.38 1.32 -19.67
CA ARG A 167 4.35 2.16 -20.41
C ARG A 167 5.31 1.29 -21.23
N HIS A 168 5.79 0.18 -20.68
CA HIS A 168 6.72 -0.72 -21.38
C HIS A 168 6.09 -1.56 -22.49
N VAL A 169 4.79 -1.87 -22.42
CA VAL A 169 4.08 -2.57 -23.49
C VAL A 169 4.10 -1.75 -24.77
N ARG A 170 3.96 -0.42 -24.67
CA ARG A 170 4.00 0.50 -25.82
C ARG A 170 5.34 0.47 -26.56
N TYR A 171 6.43 0.18 -25.86
CA TYR A 171 7.77 0.09 -26.44
C TYR A 171 8.14 -1.33 -26.90
N GLY A 172 7.15 -2.20 -27.10
CA GLY A 172 7.35 -3.56 -27.62
C GLY A 172 7.84 -4.57 -26.58
N SER A 173 7.93 -4.18 -25.30
CA SER A 173 8.36 -5.08 -24.22
C SER A 173 7.15 -5.69 -23.52
N GLY A 174 6.49 -6.64 -24.20
CA GLY A 174 5.26 -7.28 -23.73
C GLY A 174 5.39 -8.19 -22.51
N GLY A 175 6.61 -8.41 -21.97
CA GLY A 175 6.91 -9.30 -20.83
C GLY A 175 6.14 -9.02 -19.55
N ILE A 176 6.05 -10.05 -18.69
CA ILE A 176 5.83 -9.83 -17.25
C ILE A 176 7.05 -9.06 -16.76
N LYS A 177 6.82 -7.85 -16.22
CA LYS A 177 7.90 -6.99 -15.73
C LYS A 177 8.27 -7.25 -14.28
N LEU A 178 7.42 -7.99 -13.57
CA LEU A 178 7.76 -8.49 -12.25
C LEU A 178 8.83 -9.58 -12.37
N SER A 179 9.96 -9.34 -11.71
CA SER A 179 10.99 -10.35 -11.49
C SER A 179 10.46 -11.47 -10.60
N LEU A 180 11.11 -12.63 -10.65
CA LEU A 180 10.74 -13.76 -9.79
C LEU A 180 10.84 -13.42 -8.29
N ASN A 181 11.80 -12.58 -7.90
CA ASN A 181 11.95 -12.14 -6.51
C ASN A 181 10.80 -11.23 -6.08
N GLN A 182 10.34 -10.32 -6.95
CA GLN A 182 9.15 -9.50 -6.69
C GLN A 182 7.92 -10.37 -6.52
N ILE A 183 7.73 -11.39 -7.38
CA ILE A 183 6.60 -12.31 -7.26
C ILE A 183 6.66 -13.09 -5.94
N ARG A 184 7.83 -13.65 -5.58
CA ARG A 184 8.00 -14.33 -4.29
C ARG A 184 7.66 -13.40 -3.12
N ARG A 185 8.16 -12.17 -3.15
CA ARG A 185 7.89 -11.14 -2.14
C ARG A 185 6.40 -10.79 -2.05
N ILE A 186 5.70 -10.68 -3.18
CA ILE A 186 4.25 -10.45 -3.21
C ILE A 186 3.51 -11.59 -2.50
N PHE A 187 3.86 -12.83 -2.79
CA PHE A 187 3.19 -14.01 -2.24
C PHE A 187 3.57 -14.31 -0.78
N SER A 188 4.77 -13.93 -0.33
CA SER A 188 5.17 -14.07 1.07
C SER A 188 4.76 -12.88 1.94
N GLY A 189 4.66 -11.68 1.37
CA GLY A 189 4.49 -10.42 2.12
C GLY A 189 3.06 -9.90 2.25
N THR A 190 2.10 -10.49 1.56
CA THR A 190 0.67 -10.11 1.69
C THR A 190 0.02 -10.83 2.87
N MET A 191 -0.77 -10.10 3.64
CA MET A 191 -1.37 -10.54 4.91
C MET A 191 -2.48 -11.58 4.72
N CYS A 192 -3.33 -11.39 3.71
CA CYS A 192 -4.42 -12.30 3.38
C CYS A 192 -4.42 -12.59 1.88
N ALA A 193 -4.33 -13.87 1.50
CA ALA A 193 -4.31 -14.27 0.09
C ALA A 193 -5.60 -13.89 -0.65
N GLU A 194 -6.75 -13.98 0.02
CA GLU A 194 -8.08 -13.75 -0.56
C GLU A 194 -8.32 -12.25 -0.86
N ASP A 195 -7.76 -11.40 0.00
CA ASP A 195 -7.84 -9.93 -0.05
C ASP A 195 -6.59 -9.27 -0.64
N ALA A 196 -5.76 -10.03 -1.36
CA ALA A 196 -4.57 -9.54 -2.05
C ALA A 196 -4.76 -9.47 -3.57
N PRO A 197 -5.45 -8.43 -4.11
CA PRO A 197 -5.58 -8.23 -5.55
C PRO A 197 -4.28 -8.24 -6.35
N ILE A 198 -3.14 -7.88 -5.75
CA ILE A 198 -1.84 -7.97 -6.42
C ILE A 198 -1.48 -9.41 -6.82
N ARG A 199 -1.86 -10.42 -6.03
CA ARG A 199 -1.66 -11.83 -6.39
C ARG A 199 -2.53 -12.21 -7.58
N LYS A 200 -3.78 -11.71 -7.61
CA LYS A 200 -4.71 -11.86 -8.75
C LYS A 200 -4.14 -11.21 -10.01
N LEU A 201 -3.51 -10.04 -9.89
CA LEU A 201 -2.80 -9.40 -11.00
C LEU A 201 -1.66 -10.26 -11.54
N VAL A 202 -0.83 -10.87 -10.67
CA VAL A 202 0.23 -11.80 -11.11
C VAL A 202 -0.36 -13.01 -11.85
N ALA A 203 -1.42 -13.62 -11.31
CA ALA A 203 -2.11 -14.72 -11.97
C ALA A 203 -2.68 -14.31 -13.35
N ALA A 204 -3.28 -13.13 -13.45
CA ALA A 204 -3.80 -12.58 -14.69
C ALA A 204 -2.69 -12.33 -15.72
N LEU A 205 -1.55 -11.79 -15.28
CA LEU A 205 -0.37 -11.57 -16.13
C LEU A 205 0.16 -12.88 -16.71
N VAL A 206 0.36 -13.91 -15.88
CA VAL A 206 0.82 -15.23 -16.34
C VAL A 206 -0.18 -15.85 -17.31
N SER A 207 -1.47 -15.77 -17.00
CA SER A 207 -2.55 -16.25 -17.86
C SER A 207 -2.52 -15.60 -19.23
N TYR A 208 -2.38 -14.28 -19.28
CA TYR A 208 -2.28 -13.51 -20.51
C TYR A 208 -1.05 -13.94 -21.34
N ARG A 209 0.11 -14.14 -20.72
CA ARG A 209 1.34 -14.51 -21.45
C ARG A 209 1.34 -15.94 -21.99
N LEU A 210 0.72 -16.88 -21.28
CA LEU A 210 0.50 -18.24 -21.79
C LEU A 210 -0.32 -18.25 -23.10
N ILE A 211 -1.22 -17.27 -23.27
CA ILE A 211 -2.07 -17.14 -24.46
C ILE A 211 -1.35 -16.38 -25.59
N PHE A 212 -0.59 -15.33 -25.27
CA PHE A 212 -0.06 -14.38 -26.27
C PHE A 212 1.45 -14.43 -26.51
N GLY A 213 2.17 -15.43 -26.00
CA GLY A 213 3.50 -15.74 -26.53
C GLY A 213 4.67 -15.40 -25.62
N ASP A 214 4.65 -15.86 -24.37
CA ASP A 214 5.90 -16.36 -23.78
C ASP A 214 5.98 -17.88 -23.97
N THR A 215 7.20 -18.42 -24.02
CA THR A 215 7.38 -19.87 -23.98
C THR A 215 7.15 -20.36 -22.55
N PRO A 216 6.48 -21.52 -22.35
CA PRO A 216 6.13 -22.00 -21.01
C PRO A 216 7.32 -22.11 -20.04
N GLU A 217 8.52 -22.39 -20.55
CA GLU A 217 9.75 -22.57 -19.76
C GLU A 217 10.15 -21.28 -19.04
N ARG A 218 9.78 -20.10 -19.56
CA ARG A 218 10.05 -18.81 -18.89
C ARG A 218 9.13 -18.56 -17.70
N LEU A 219 7.99 -19.27 -17.64
CA LEU A 219 6.96 -19.10 -16.63
C LEU A 219 7.03 -20.19 -15.55
N GLU A 220 7.69 -21.31 -15.84
CA GLU A 220 7.85 -22.44 -14.90
C GLU A 220 8.32 -22.02 -13.51
N PRO A 221 9.35 -21.15 -13.33
CA PRO A 221 9.77 -20.73 -12.00
C PRO A 221 8.69 -19.98 -11.20
N ILE A 222 7.70 -19.38 -11.87
CA ILE A 222 6.58 -18.70 -11.19
C ILE A 222 5.63 -19.73 -10.58
N PHE A 223 5.44 -20.88 -11.24
CA PHE A 223 4.60 -21.96 -10.72
C PHE A 223 5.18 -22.64 -9.47
N GLU A 224 6.49 -22.48 -9.24
CA GLU A 224 7.16 -22.93 -8.01
C GLU A 224 6.95 -21.99 -6.82
N VAL A 225 6.40 -20.78 -7.02
CA VAL A 225 6.15 -19.85 -5.93
C VAL A 225 5.02 -20.37 -5.03
N PRO A 226 5.23 -20.54 -3.71
CA PRO A 226 4.20 -21.04 -2.81
C PRO A 226 2.91 -20.22 -2.89
N GLY A 227 1.78 -20.91 -3.02
CA GLY A 227 0.46 -20.29 -3.14
C GLY A 227 0.08 -19.84 -4.56
N PHE A 228 1.05 -19.60 -5.45
CA PHE A 228 0.76 -19.11 -6.81
C PHE A 228 -0.15 -20.03 -7.60
N LEU A 229 0.12 -21.35 -7.62
CA LEU A 229 -0.71 -22.31 -8.37
C LEU A 229 -2.18 -22.29 -7.91
N LYS A 230 -2.43 -22.10 -6.60
CA LYS A 230 -3.79 -22.00 -6.04
C LYS A 230 -4.49 -20.74 -6.57
N ASP A 231 -3.83 -19.60 -6.50
CA ASP A 231 -4.40 -18.30 -6.92
C ASP A 231 -4.58 -18.25 -8.44
N PHE A 232 -3.64 -18.84 -9.19
CA PHE A 232 -3.75 -19.02 -10.64
C PHE A 232 -4.97 -19.88 -11.00
N ALA A 233 -5.14 -21.05 -10.37
CA ALA A 233 -6.29 -21.90 -10.61
C ALA A 233 -7.62 -21.22 -10.21
N ALA A 234 -7.63 -20.45 -9.12
CA ALA A 234 -8.79 -19.66 -8.71
C ALA A 234 -9.16 -18.60 -9.75
N PHE A 235 -8.18 -17.84 -10.25
CA PHE A 235 -8.35 -16.85 -11.31
C PHE A 235 -8.88 -17.48 -12.62
N GLN A 236 -8.34 -18.64 -13.00
CA GLN A 236 -8.82 -19.38 -14.17
C GLN A 236 -10.28 -19.84 -13.97
N ARG A 237 -10.63 -20.35 -12.79
CA ARG A 237 -12.00 -20.78 -12.49
C ARG A 237 -13.00 -19.63 -12.53
N SER A 238 -12.69 -18.48 -11.94
CA SER A 238 -13.58 -17.31 -11.97
C SER A 238 -13.80 -16.81 -13.40
N SER A 239 -12.77 -16.88 -14.24
CA SER A 239 -12.85 -16.50 -15.65
C SER A 239 -13.73 -17.45 -16.48
N LEU A 240 -13.87 -18.72 -16.07
CA LEU A 240 -14.65 -19.73 -16.79
C LEU A 240 -16.14 -19.75 -16.44
N GLN A 241 -16.53 -19.28 -15.25
CA GLN A 241 -17.94 -19.39 -14.79
C GLN A 241 -18.91 -18.43 -15.51
N VAL A 242 -18.43 -17.52 -16.35
CA VAL A 242 -19.26 -16.43 -16.92
C VAL A 242 -19.98 -16.81 -18.23
N SER A 243 -19.86 -18.05 -18.71
CA SER A 243 -20.55 -18.46 -19.96
C SER A 243 -20.89 -19.95 -19.98
N SER A 244 -22.12 -20.31 -19.59
CA SER A 244 -22.61 -21.69 -19.72
C SER A 244 -22.88 -22.11 -21.17
N ASP A 245 -23.07 -21.16 -22.10
CA ASP A 245 -23.62 -21.46 -23.43
C ASP A 245 -22.89 -20.82 -24.62
N LYS A 246 -21.80 -20.08 -24.41
CA LYS A 246 -20.99 -19.49 -25.51
C LYS A 246 -19.54 -19.92 -25.42
N TRP A 247 -19.02 -20.42 -26.55
CA TRP A 247 -17.60 -20.69 -26.77
C TRP A 247 -16.75 -19.50 -26.32
N TYR A 248 -15.61 -19.81 -25.70
CA TYR A 248 -14.69 -18.83 -25.14
C TYR A 248 -14.38 -17.74 -26.18
N ARG A 249 -14.78 -16.50 -25.89
CA ARG A 249 -14.39 -15.38 -26.77
C ARG A 249 -12.87 -15.29 -26.70
N PRO A 250 -12.16 -15.30 -27.85
CA PRO A 250 -10.72 -15.14 -27.86
C PRO A 250 -10.31 -13.98 -26.98
N VAL A 251 -9.30 -14.21 -26.14
CA VAL A 251 -8.68 -13.11 -25.39
C VAL A 251 -8.16 -12.13 -26.43
N THR A 252 -8.31 -10.84 -26.17
CA THR A 252 -7.84 -9.75 -27.04
C THR A 252 -6.82 -8.89 -26.31
N LEU A 253 -6.13 -8.00 -27.02
CA LEU A 253 -5.24 -7.00 -26.39
C LEU A 253 -5.98 -6.11 -25.35
N ARG A 254 -7.31 -5.99 -25.45
CA ARG A 254 -8.14 -5.27 -24.46
C ARG A 254 -8.26 -6.02 -23.13
N ASP A 255 -7.97 -7.31 -23.13
CA ASP A 255 -7.95 -8.17 -21.95
C ASP A 255 -6.52 -8.23 -21.36
N ASP A 256 -5.65 -7.26 -21.66
CA ASP A 256 -4.33 -7.17 -21.05
C ASP A 256 -4.47 -6.60 -19.63
N PRO A 257 -4.07 -7.35 -18.57
CA PRO A 257 -4.24 -6.94 -17.18
C PRO A 257 -3.45 -5.68 -16.78
N ARG A 258 -2.56 -5.18 -17.65
CA ARG A 258 -1.86 -3.90 -17.46
C ARG A 258 -2.69 -2.69 -17.89
N VAL A 259 -3.73 -2.92 -18.68
CA VAL A 259 -4.57 -1.86 -19.24
C VAL A 259 -5.78 -1.63 -18.33
N ARG A 260 -5.90 -0.42 -17.79
CA ARG A 260 -7.07 0.04 -17.04
C ARG A 260 -8.03 0.80 -17.96
N GLY A 261 -9.33 0.68 -17.71
CA GLY A 261 -10.35 1.62 -18.23
C GLY A 261 -11.30 1.11 -19.31
N TYR A 262 -11.29 -0.17 -19.66
CA TYR A 262 -12.36 -0.72 -20.50
C TYR A 262 -13.55 -1.13 -19.64
N TYR A 263 -14.58 -0.28 -19.62
CA TYR A 263 -15.89 -0.54 -18.98
C TYR A 263 -16.84 -1.34 -19.88
N ASP A 264 -16.32 -2.09 -20.85
CA ASP A 264 -17.17 -2.98 -21.66
C ASP A 264 -17.55 -4.20 -20.79
N ASP A 265 -18.84 -4.54 -20.75
CA ASP A 265 -19.38 -5.70 -20.03
C ASP A 265 -18.58 -6.99 -20.33
N GLY A 266 -18.04 -7.12 -21.54
CA GLY A 266 -17.23 -8.27 -21.95
C GLY A 266 -15.85 -8.36 -21.28
N VAL A 267 -15.27 -7.23 -20.85
CA VAL A 267 -13.97 -7.17 -20.15
C VAL A 267 -14.19 -7.37 -18.64
N ALA A 268 -15.25 -6.76 -18.10
CA ALA A 268 -15.66 -6.96 -16.70
C ALA A 268 -15.97 -8.44 -16.41
N ALA A 269 -16.66 -9.12 -17.32
CA ALA A 269 -16.96 -10.54 -17.25
C ALA A 269 -15.72 -11.45 -17.13
N LYS A 270 -14.55 -11.01 -17.59
CA LYS A 270 -13.32 -11.81 -17.59
C LYS A 270 -12.36 -11.46 -16.44
N GLY A 271 -12.71 -10.51 -15.58
CA GLY A 271 -11.84 -10.08 -14.49
C GLY A 271 -10.62 -9.27 -14.95
N PHE A 272 -10.66 -8.65 -16.13
CA PHE A 272 -9.60 -7.72 -16.58
C PHE A 272 -9.97 -6.24 -16.38
N HIS A 273 -11.10 -5.97 -15.73
CA HIS A 273 -11.50 -4.62 -15.36
C HIS A 273 -10.61 -4.05 -14.24
N ALA A 274 -10.39 -2.74 -14.22
CA ALA A 274 -9.53 -2.08 -13.22
C ALA A 274 -9.93 -2.46 -11.77
N CYS A 275 -11.24 -2.46 -11.48
CA CYS A 275 -11.76 -2.83 -10.15
C CYS A 275 -11.48 -4.29 -9.76
N PHE A 276 -11.19 -5.19 -10.70
CA PHE A 276 -10.86 -6.58 -10.36
C PHE A 276 -9.55 -6.69 -9.57
N PHE A 277 -8.66 -5.71 -9.75
CA PHE A 277 -7.39 -5.62 -9.05
C PHE A 277 -7.42 -4.62 -7.89
N HIS A 278 -8.59 -4.09 -7.54
CA HIS A 278 -8.78 -3.16 -6.42
C HIS A 278 -9.56 -3.83 -5.28
N VAL A 279 -9.46 -3.23 -4.10
CA VAL A 279 -10.30 -3.55 -2.95
C VAL A 279 -11.35 -2.45 -2.79
N HIS A 280 -12.62 -2.83 -2.70
CA HIS A 280 -13.72 -1.90 -2.53
C HIS A 280 -14.63 -2.35 -1.40
N GLU A 281 -15.11 -1.39 -0.61
CA GLU A 281 -16.23 -1.64 0.28
C GLU A 281 -17.56 -1.71 -0.49
N LEU A 282 -18.58 -2.31 0.13
CA LEU A 282 -19.88 -2.46 -0.51
C LEU A 282 -20.48 -1.09 -0.86
N GLY A 283 -20.63 -0.83 -2.16
CA GLY A 283 -21.19 0.42 -2.68
C GLY A 283 -20.17 1.52 -2.95
N GLU A 284 -18.89 1.29 -2.65
CA GLU A 284 -17.81 2.20 -3.02
C GLU A 284 -17.64 2.24 -4.55
N LYS A 285 -17.45 3.45 -5.08
CA LYS A 285 -17.14 3.63 -6.50
C LYS A 285 -15.63 3.71 -6.67
N CYS A 286 -15.09 2.93 -7.59
CA CYS A 286 -13.68 2.99 -7.96
C CYS A 286 -13.34 4.34 -8.60
N SER A 287 -12.32 5.02 -8.06
CA SER A 287 -11.78 6.27 -8.59
C SER A 287 -10.62 6.07 -9.56
N SER A 288 -10.36 4.82 -9.99
CA SER A 288 -9.25 4.53 -10.91
C SER A 288 -9.47 5.21 -12.26
N VAL A 289 -8.44 5.92 -12.72
CA VAL A 289 -8.44 6.52 -14.04
C VAL A 289 -7.83 5.55 -15.04
N SER A 290 -8.49 5.41 -16.20
CA SER A 290 -8.01 4.67 -17.36
C SER A 290 -6.58 5.08 -17.72
N ASN A 291 -5.71 4.10 -17.93
CA ASN A 291 -4.38 4.35 -18.50
C ASN A 291 -4.34 4.11 -20.03
N TYR A 292 -5.46 3.63 -20.57
CA TYR A 292 -5.65 3.54 -22.01
C TYR A 292 -6.00 4.93 -22.56
N ARG A 293 -5.03 5.59 -23.21
CA ARG A 293 -5.34 6.71 -24.12
C ARG A 293 -5.96 6.12 -25.37
N THR A 294 -7.27 6.29 -25.57
CA THR A 294 -7.88 6.08 -26.89
C THR A 294 -7.13 6.94 -27.88
N GLY A 295 -6.49 6.34 -28.88
CA GLY A 295 -5.68 7.04 -29.88
C GLY A 295 -6.47 7.92 -30.85
N SER A 296 -7.55 8.56 -30.40
CA SER A 296 -8.24 9.60 -31.14
C SER A 296 -7.62 10.94 -30.75
N ASP A 297 -7.06 11.60 -31.75
CA ASP A 297 -6.79 13.03 -31.79
C ASP A 297 -5.44 13.42 -31.19
N GLY A 298 -4.40 13.06 -31.95
CA GLY A 298 -3.05 13.60 -31.78
C GLY A 298 -3.03 15.11 -32.02
N SER A 299 -3.28 15.89 -30.97
CA SER A 299 -2.72 17.23 -30.76
C SER A 299 -3.33 17.85 -29.49
N GLY A 300 -2.91 17.41 -28.31
CA GLY A 300 -3.27 18.19 -27.12
C GLY A 300 -3.13 17.50 -25.76
N ILE A 301 -2.02 17.82 -25.11
CA ILE A 301 -1.90 18.11 -23.66
C ILE A 301 -1.80 16.92 -22.70
N ASP A 302 -0.60 16.76 -22.16
CA ASP A 302 -0.18 15.85 -21.08
C ASP A 302 -0.58 16.33 -19.66
N ALA A 303 -1.41 17.37 -19.49
CA ALA A 303 -1.66 18.00 -18.19
C ALA A 303 -3.04 17.71 -17.54
N ALA A 304 -4.02 17.18 -18.26
CA ALA A 304 -5.39 17.07 -17.73
C ALA A 304 -5.60 15.87 -16.77
N GLY A 305 -4.86 14.77 -16.95
CA GLY A 305 -5.05 13.54 -16.16
C GLY A 305 -4.54 13.63 -14.72
N GLU A 306 -3.62 14.55 -14.41
CA GLU A 306 -3.12 14.73 -13.04
C GLU A 306 -4.08 15.55 -12.16
N HIS A 307 -4.87 16.44 -12.76
CA HIS A 307 -5.77 17.33 -12.00
C HIS A 307 -7.00 16.57 -11.45
N GLU A 308 -7.54 15.60 -12.18
CA GLU A 308 -8.70 14.81 -11.72
C GLU A 308 -8.35 13.84 -10.58
N ARG A 309 -7.10 13.35 -10.49
CA ARG A 309 -6.64 12.54 -9.35
C ARG A 309 -6.58 13.36 -8.05
N GLU A 310 -6.37 14.67 -8.15
CA GLU A 310 -6.23 15.55 -6.98
C GLU A 310 -7.57 15.85 -6.32
N GLU A 311 -8.65 16.00 -7.09
CA GLU A 311 -9.99 16.25 -6.52
C GLU A 311 -10.57 15.02 -5.81
N GLY A 312 -10.36 13.81 -6.33
CA GLY A 312 -10.85 12.58 -5.71
C GLY A 312 -10.29 12.35 -4.29
N PHE A 313 -9.01 12.64 -4.09
CA PHE A 313 -8.37 12.51 -2.77
C PHE A 313 -8.83 13.60 -1.79
N ARG A 314 -9.01 14.84 -2.27
CA ARG A 314 -9.55 15.93 -1.43
C ARG A 314 -10.98 15.65 -0.97
N VAL A 315 -11.81 15.01 -1.80
CA VAL A 315 -13.18 14.64 -1.40
C VAL A 315 -13.18 13.54 -0.34
N ALA A 316 -12.31 12.53 -0.43
CA ALA A 316 -12.19 11.51 0.61
C ALA A 316 -11.70 12.09 1.96
N ALA A 317 -10.84 13.11 1.92
CA ALA A 317 -10.36 13.81 3.11
C ALA A 317 -11.32 14.89 3.64
N ALA A 318 -12.25 15.39 2.82
CA ALA A 318 -13.17 16.49 3.16
C ALA A 318 -14.60 16.03 3.56
N VAL A 319 -14.88 14.73 3.58
CA VAL A 319 -16.17 14.17 4.06
C VAL A 319 -16.18 13.97 5.59
N GLN A 320 -15.32 14.67 6.33
CA GLN A 320 -15.29 14.74 7.80
C GLN A 320 -15.20 16.20 8.27
#